data_AF-A0A443SHZ3-F1
#
_entry.id   AF-A0A443SHZ3-F1
#
_cell.length_a   1.000
_cell.length_b   1.000
_cell.length_c   1.000
_cell.angle_alpha   90.00
_cell.angle_beta   90.00
_cell.angle_gamma   90.00
#
_symmetry.space_group_name_H-M   'P 1'
#
loop_
_entity.id
_entity.type
_entity.pdbx_description
1 polymer ?
#
loop_
_entity_poly.entity_id
_entity_poly.type
_entity_poly.pdbx_seq_one_letter_code
_entity_poly.pdbx_strand_id
1 'polypeptide(L)'
;MTEADYSPLSAACFRALSNKMQEKRKYASLQIEQMVRDLHSRDNKVQIEKLLRVLGNDLALSQNPNSRKGGLLGLAAVAIGLGKDSREYINDIIGPMLASFVDQDSRVRYYACEAVFNVCKVCREGVLPLFNELFDALFKLSADSEQSVRSGCELLDSIMKDIVTESPMFDLQGFIPLLKDRLLPKNPFARQFIVSWVSLLNNVPDIDMIIFLPEILDGLLTILADQTPEIRRKCELLLGDFLESVVRNPVKADFPAMVNILIVHSQSSDELVQYTSLNWLKEFINLTGSTSLLPFSLKS
;
A
#
# COMPACT_ATOMS: atom_id res chain seq x y z
N MET A 1 22.34 20.53 23.29
CA MET A 1 21.68 21.11 22.12
C MET A 1 21.20 22.50 22.50
N THR A 2 21.54 23.51 21.70
CA THR A 2 21.19 24.92 21.88
C THR A 2 19.94 25.29 21.06
N GLU A 3 19.30 26.44 21.33
CA GLU A 3 18.13 26.90 20.55
C GLU A 3 18.39 27.09 19.05
N ALA A 4 19.66 27.29 18.66
CA ALA A 4 20.04 27.37 17.26
C ALA A 4 19.94 26.01 16.55
N ASP A 5 20.03 24.89 17.28
CA ASP A 5 20.13 23.54 16.70
C ASP A 5 18.79 23.05 16.14
N TYR A 6 17.66 23.59 16.62
CA TYR A 6 16.31 23.18 16.21
C TYR A 6 15.48 24.31 15.57
N SER A 7 16.12 25.42 15.20
CA SER A 7 15.48 26.47 14.40
C SER A 7 14.90 25.89 13.09
N PRO A 8 13.66 26.23 12.68
CA PRO A 8 12.81 27.32 13.19
C PRO A 8 11.93 27.01 14.41
N LEU A 9 12.02 25.81 15.01
CA LEU A 9 11.25 25.47 16.20
C LEU A 9 11.79 26.17 17.45
N SER A 10 10.90 26.65 18.30
CA SER A 10 11.26 27.09 19.65
C SER A 10 11.63 25.88 20.53
N ALA A 11 12.49 26.09 21.54
CA ALA A 11 12.80 25.04 22.51
C ALA A 11 11.55 24.51 23.23
N ALA A 12 10.54 25.36 23.45
CA ALA A 12 9.27 24.97 24.03
C ALA A 12 8.49 24.01 23.11
N CYS A 13 8.42 24.33 21.81
CA CYS A 13 7.74 23.49 20.83
C CYS A 13 8.45 22.12 20.69
N PHE A 14 9.78 22.11 20.56
CA PHE A 14 10.58 20.88 20.49
C PHE A 14 10.37 19.96 21.70
N ARG A 15 10.40 20.53 22.93
CA ARG A 15 10.14 19.79 24.17
C ARG A 15 8.70 19.29 24.26
N ALA A 16 7.74 20.04 23.72
CA ALA A 16 6.33 19.65 23.70
C ALA A 16 6.08 18.47 22.74
N LEU A 17 6.72 18.44 21.57
CA LEU A 17 6.68 17.30 20.64
C LEU A 17 7.28 16.03 21.24
N SER A 18 8.36 16.16 22.02
CA SER A 18 9.01 15.03 22.69
C SER A 18 8.35 14.63 24.02
N ASN A 19 7.23 15.26 24.38
CA ASN A 19 6.58 15.02 25.66
C ASN A 19 5.90 13.65 25.72
N LYS A 20 5.77 13.07 26.92
CA LYS A 20 5.02 11.81 27.12
C LYS A 20 3.52 11.98 26.89
N MET A 21 2.95 13.13 27.22
CA MET A 21 1.51 13.40 27.08
C MET A 21 1.15 13.72 25.63
N GLN A 22 0.18 13.00 25.08
CA GLN A 22 -0.27 13.15 23.70
C GLN A 22 -0.85 14.54 23.42
N GLU A 23 -1.58 15.13 24.35
CA GLU A 23 -2.17 16.47 24.20
C GLU A 23 -1.12 17.55 23.97
N LYS A 24 0.01 17.48 24.69
CA LYS A 24 1.13 18.41 24.49
C LYS A 24 1.75 18.28 23.09
N ARG A 25 1.85 17.04 22.57
CA ARG A 25 2.33 16.81 21.21
C ARG A 25 1.37 17.39 20.17
N LYS A 26 0.07 17.16 20.33
CA LYS A 26 -0.98 17.70 19.45
C LYS A 26 -1.01 19.24 19.45
N TYR A 27 -0.86 19.85 20.62
CA TYR A 27 -0.79 21.31 20.71
C TYR A 27 0.43 21.86 19.95
N ALA A 28 1.59 21.23 20.08
CA ALA A 28 2.80 21.63 19.36
C ALA A 28 2.67 21.41 17.84
N SER A 29 2.02 20.33 17.39
CA SER A 29 1.80 20.09 15.96
C SER A 29 0.86 21.15 15.33
N LEU A 30 -0.16 21.62 16.06
CA LEU A 30 -1.01 22.72 15.59
C LEU A 30 -0.23 24.04 15.42
N GLN A 31 0.73 24.31 16.30
CA GLN A 31 1.63 25.47 16.14
C GLN A 31 2.53 25.33 14.92
N ILE A 32 3.04 24.12 14.65
CA ILE A 32 3.81 23.84 13.43
C ILE A 32 2.97 24.08 12.18
N GLU A 33 1.73 23.60 12.16
CA GLU A 33 0.83 23.81 11.04
C GLU A 33 0.64 25.30 10.73
N GLN A 34 0.36 26.12 11.75
CA GLN A 34 0.23 27.57 11.61
C GLN A 34 1.53 28.22 11.11
N MET A 35 2.67 27.84 11.69
CA MET A 35 3.99 28.31 11.28
C MET A 35 4.26 28.00 9.80
N VAL A 36 3.93 26.78 9.35
CA VAL A 36 4.16 26.35 7.97
C VAL A 36 3.27 27.12 6.99
N ARG A 37 2.00 27.39 7.34
CA ARG A 37 1.12 28.25 6.53
C ARG A 37 1.71 29.64 6.37
N ASP A 38 2.22 30.23 7.45
CA ASP A 38 2.85 31.56 7.42
C ASP A 38 4.13 31.56 6.58
N LEU A 39 5.01 30.56 6.76
CA LEU A 39 6.24 30.42 5.97
C LEU A 39 5.95 30.22 4.49
N HIS A 40 4.96 29.39 4.16
CA HIS A 40 4.53 29.12 2.80
C HIS A 40 3.93 30.37 2.13
N SER A 41 3.11 31.15 2.86
CA SER A 41 2.55 32.42 2.35
C SER A 41 3.61 33.47 2.01
N ARG A 42 4.81 33.33 2.59
CA ARG A 42 5.98 34.21 2.37
C ARG A 42 7.02 33.58 1.43
N ASP A 43 6.69 32.45 0.80
CA ASP A 43 7.58 31.65 -0.05
C ASP A 43 8.94 31.33 0.63
N ASN A 44 8.93 31.12 1.94
CA ASN A 44 10.15 30.87 2.71
C ASN A 44 10.51 29.39 2.74
N LYS A 45 10.84 28.84 1.57
CA LYS A 45 11.18 27.42 1.38
C LYS A 45 12.34 26.96 2.26
N VAL A 46 13.35 27.81 2.44
CA VAL A 46 14.54 27.52 3.27
C VAL A 46 14.17 27.16 4.71
N GLN A 47 13.19 27.84 5.31
CA GLN A 47 12.77 27.55 6.68
C GLN A 47 11.91 26.28 6.76
N ILE A 48 11.10 26.00 5.73
CA ILE A 48 10.33 24.76 5.64
C ILE A 48 11.29 23.56 5.53
N GLU A 49 12.32 23.64 4.68
CA GLU A 49 13.34 22.59 4.56
C GLU A 49 14.11 22.35 5.87
N LYS A 50 14.49 23.43 6.58
CA LYS A 50 15.12 23.31 7.91
C LYS A 50 14.19 22.63 8.91
N LEU A 51 12.92 23.01 8.92
CA LEU A 51 11.91 22.41 9.78
C LEU A 51 11.74 20.91 9.50
N LEU A 52 11.66 20.53 8.23
CA LEU A 52 11.58 19.12 7.80
C LEU A 52 12.80 18.32 8.28
N ARG A 53 14.01 18.89 8.19
CA ARG A 53 15.23 18.22 8.70
C ARG A 53 15.17 17.97 10.20
N VAL A 54 14.75 18.95 11.00
CA VAL A 54 14.63 18.80 12.46
C VAL A 54 13.56 17.76 12.82
N LEU A 55 12.40 17.81 12.17
CA LEU A 55 11.29 16.89 12.44
C LEU A 55 11.60 15.45 11.97
N GLY A 56 12.20 15.31 10.80
CA GLY A 56 12.56 14.03 10.20
C GLY A 56 13.78 13.39 10.84
N ASN A 57 14.91 14.09 10.83
CA ASN A 57 16.19 13.49 11.23
C ASN A 57 16.38 13.49 12.74
N ASP A 58 16.05 14.59 13.41
CA ASP A 58 16.35 14.73 14.84
C ASP A 58 15.25 14.16 15.74
N LEU A 59 14.00 14.15 15.28
CA LEU A 59 12.86 13.64 16.03
C LEU A 59 12.37 12.28 15.53
N ALA A 60 11.92 12.15 14.28
CA ALA A 60 11.32 10.93 13.75
C ALA A 60 12.28 9.72 13.75
N LEU A 61 13.59 9.96 13.62
CA LEU A 61 14.63 8.93 13.68
C LEU A 61 15.37 8.87 15.04
N SER A 62 14.87 9.56 16.06
CA SER A 62 15.51 9.59 17.38
C SER A 62 15.42 8.25 18.13
N GLN A 63 16.32 8.04 19.10
CA GLN A 63 16.27 6.87 19.98
C GLN A 63 15.07 6.88 20.95
N ASN A 64 14.50 8.06 21.23
CA ASN A 64 13.38 8.21 22.15
C ASN A 64 12.03 8.02 21.42
N PRO A 65 11.21 7.01 21.80
CA PRO A 65 9.94 6.75 21.12
C PRO A 65 8.93 7.91 21.22
N ASN A 66 9.01 8.77 22.24
CA ASN A 66 8.13 9.94 22.33
C ASN A 66 8.55 11.04 21.34
N SER A 67 9.86 11.21 21.15
CA SER A 67 10.41 12.12 20.14
C SER A 67 10.07 11.64 18.74
N ARG A 68 10.13 10.32 18.47
CA ARG A 68 9.67 9.76 17.20
C ARG A 68 8.19 10.05 16.92
N LYS A 69 7.30 9.79 17.88
CA LYS A 69 5.87 10.16 17.79
C LYS A 69 5.67 11.66 17.55
N GLY A 70 6.47 12.50 18.19
CA GLY A 70 6.48 13.94 17.98
C GLY A 70 6.91 14.35 16.58
N GLY A 71 7.99 13.75 16.05
CA GLY A 71 8.47 13.95 14.69
C GLY A 71 7.41 13.59 13.65
N LEU A 72 6.77 12.43 13.79
CA LEU A 72 5.69 11.98 12.91
C LEU A 72 4.50 12.95 12.89
N LEU A 73 4.04 13.40 14.06
CA LEU A 73 2.98 14.41 14.16
C LEU A 73 3.39 15.76 13.56
N GLY A 74 4.64 16.18 13.78
CA GLY A 74 5.18 17.41 13.23
C GLY A 74 5.23 17.37 11.71
N LEU A 75 5.75 16.29 11.11
CA LEU A 75 5.83 16.13 9.66
C LEU A 75 4.43 16.10 9.02
N ALA A 76 3.45 15.42 9.65
CA ALA A 76 2.06 15.46 9.22
C ALA A 76 1.48 16.89 9.28
N ALA A 77 1.79 17.65 10.33
CA ALA A 77 1.39 19.06 10.44
C ALA A 77 2.03 19.95 9.37
N VAL A 78 3.28 19.68 8.97
CA VAL A 78 3.90 20.36 7.82
C VAL A 78 3.11 20.07 6.55
N ALA A 79 2.79 18.80 6.28
CA ALA A 79 1.98 18.45 5.10
C ALA A 79 0.61 19.12 5.10
N ILE A 80 -0.09 19.15 6.25
CA ILE A 80 -1.38 19.83 6.39
C ILE A 80 -1.25 21.33 6.17
N GLY A 81 -0.20 21.96 6.70
CA GLY A 81 0.07 23.39 6.53
C GLY A 81 0.36 23.78 5.08
N LEU A 82 1.02 22.90 4.32
CA LEU A 82 1.32 23.09 2.89
C LEU A 82 0.14 22.71 1.97
N GLY A 83 -0.78 21.86 2.43
CA GLY A 83 -1.87 21.34 1.60
C GLY A 83 -1.35 20.57 0.38
N LYS A 84 -1.80 20.94 -0.83
CA LYS A 84 -1.38 20.28 -2.07
C LYS A 84 0.09 20.52 -2.43
N ASP A 85 0.67 21.63 -1.96
CA ASP A 85 2.06 21.99 -2.22
C ASP A 85 3.05 21.15 -1.40
N SER A 86 2.54 20.32 -0.48
CA SER A 86 3.33 19.28 0.19
C SER A 86 3.98 18.30 -0.80
N ARG A 87 3.47 18.19 -2.04
CA ARG A 87 4.07 17.43 -3.13
C ARG A 87 5.53 17.82 -3.42
N GLU A 88 5.92 19.08 -3.20
CA GLU A 88 7.30 19.56 -3.41
C GLU A 88 8.29 18.93 -2.42
N TYR A 89 7.79 18.52 -1.25
CA TYR A 89 8.58 18.04 -0.11
C TYR A 89 8.26 16.59 0.24
N ILE A 90 7.57 15.86 -0.64
CA ILE A 90 6.93 14.59 -0.27
C ILE A 90 7.93 13.53 0.20
N ASN A 91 9.14 13.51 -0.38
CA ASN A 91 10.21 12.60 -0.01
C ASN A 91 10.74 12.91 1.41
N ASP A 92 10.93 14.19 1.73
CA ASP A 92 11.42 14.63 3.05
C ASP A 92 10.36 14.42 4.14
N ILE A 93 9.07 14.44 3.76
CA ILE A 93 7.95 14.18 4.67
C ILE A 93 7.75 12.68 4.91
N ILE A 94 7.60 11.89 3.84
CA ILE A 94 7.22 10.47 3.93
C ILE A 94 8.43 9.58 4.27
N GLY A 95 9.63 9.90 3.79
CA GLY A 95 10.83 9.07 4.02
C GLY A 95 11.07 8.73 5.50
N PRO A 96 11.10 9.72 6.42
CA PRO A 96 11.22 9.44 7.85
C PRO A 96 10.01 8.69 8.45
N MET A 97 8.81 8.86 7.89
CA MET A 97 7.63 8.12 8.33
C MET A 97 7.70 6.63 7.96
N LEU A 98 8.23 6.30 6.77
CA LEU A 98 8.42 4.91 6.34
C LEU A 98 9.34 4.14 7.28
N ALA A 99 10.41 4.77 7.76
CA ALA A 99 11.32 4.15 8.73
C ALA A 99 10.61 3.77 10.04
N SER A 100 9.53 4.48 10.40
CA SER A 100 8.75 4.22 11.61
C SER A 100 7.74 3.07 11.46
N PHE A 101 7.51 2.54 10.25
CA PHE A 101 6.62 1.39 10.03
C PHE A 101 7.18 0.06 10.54
N VAL A 102 8.50 -0.01 10.78
CA VAL A 102 9.16 -1.20 11.34
C VAL A 102 9.68 -0.94 12.76
N ASP A 103 9.17 0.09 13.42
CA ASP A 103 9.57 0.44 14.78
C ASP A 103 9.25 -0.68 15.78
N GLN A 104 10.10 -0.83 16.79
CA GLN A 104 9.90 -1.81 17.86
C GLN A 104 8.69 -1.46 18.76
N ASP A 105 8.40 -0.18 18.97
CA ASP A 105 7.20 0.28 19.70
C ASP A 105 6.01 0.33 18.72
N SER A 106 5.03 -0.55 18.94
CA SER A 106 3.82 -0.62 18.12
C SER A 106 3.02 0.68 18.07
N ARG A 107 3.11 1.51 19.12
CA ARG A 107 2.48 2.83 19.13
C ARG A 107 3.18 3.80 18.18
N VAL A 108 4.49 3.64 17.94
CA VAL A 108 5.19 4.44 16.92
C VAL A 108 4.73 4.00 15.54
N ARG A 109 4.62 2.69 15.28
CA ARG A 109 4.07 2.16 14.01
C ARG A 109 2.66 2.66 13.74
N TYR A 110 1.78 2.63 14.73
CA TYR A 110 0.42 3.19 14.63
C TYR A 110 0.42 4.69 14.31
N TYR A 111 1.27 5.48 14.99
CA TYR A 111 1.41 6.92 14.70
C TYR A 111 1.94 7.17 13.29
N ALA A 112 2.80 6.30 12.76
CA ALA A 112 3.28 6.40 11.38
C ALA A 112 2.12 6.17 10.40
N CYS A 113 1.24 5.19 10.65
CA CYS A 113 0.04 4.99 9.83
C CYS A 113 -0.85 6.24 9.82
N GLU A 114 -1.13 6.82 10.99
CA GLU A 114 -1.93 8.05 11.09
C GLU A 114 -1.25 9.25 10.40
N ALA A 115 0.07 9.39 10.55
CA ALA A 115 0.82 10.48 9.95
C ALA A 115 0.78 10.42 8.42
N VAL A 116 1.10 9.25 7.83
CA VAL A 116 1.07 9.05 6.38
C VAL A 116 -0.37 9.17 5.86
N PHE A 117 -1.38 8.67 6.57
CA PHE A 117 -2.78 8.86 6.20
C PHE A 117 -3.15 10.34 6.04
N ASN A 118 -2.73 11.18 6.99
CA ASN A 118 -2.97 12.62 6.91
C ASN A 118 -2.23 13.26 5.73
N VAL A 119 -1.02 12.82 5.42
CA VAL A 119 -0.28 13.27 4.22
C VAL A 119 -1.01 12.88 2.94
N CYS A 120 -1.46 11.63 2.81
CA CYS A 120 -2.24 11.15 1.66
C CYS A 120 -3.55 11.94 1.50
N LYS A 121 -4.21 12.28 2.61
CA LYS A 121 -5.45 13.07 2.61
C LYS A 121 -5.28 14.46 1.99
N VAL A 122 -4.13 15.11 2.23
CA VAL A 122 -3.88 16.48 1.73
C VAL A 122 -3.18 16.50 0.38
N CYS A 123 -2.23 15.59 0.16
CA CYS A 123 -1.38 15.56 -1.04
C CYS A 123 -2.05 14.82 -2.21
N ARG A 124 -2.97 13.88 -1.93
CA ARG A 124 -3.70 13.05 -2.93
C ARG A 124 -2.73 12.44 -3.95
N GLU A 125 -2.92 12.70 -5.25
CA GLU A 125 -2.07 12.17 -6.33
C GLU A 125 -0.58 12.51 -6.18
N GLY A 126 -0.23 13.55 -5.42
CA GLY A 126 1.17 13.91 -5.16
C GLY A 126 1.96 12.86 -4.37
N VAL A 127 1.30 11.87 -3.76
CA VAL A 127 1.97 10.73 -3.09
C VAL A 127 2.30 9.57 -4.02
N LEU A 128 1.74 9.54 -5.23
CA LEU A 128 1.91 8.43 -6.17
C LEU A 128 3.36 8.14 -6.58
N PRO A 129 4.29 9.12 -6.66
CA PRO A 129 5.70 8.82 -6.90
C PRO A 129 6.32 7.87 -5.84
N LEU A 130 5.75 7.81 -4.63
CA LEU A 130 6.17 6.94 -3.53
C LEU A 130 5.27 5.71 -3.37
N PHE A 131 4.35 5.45 -4.31
CA PHE A 131 3.34 4.41 -4.18
C PHE A 131 3.95 3.03 -3.92
N ASN A 132 4.99 2.63 -4.65
CA ASN A 132 5.59 1.31 -4.49
C ASN A 132 6.18 1.09 -3.08
N GLU A 133 6.81 2.11 -2.51
CA GLU A 133 7.34 2.06 -1.14
C GLU A 133 6.20 2.01 -0.10
N LEU A 134 5.15 2.79 -0.31
CA LEU A 134 3.96 2.81 0.53
C LEU A 134 3.20 1.49 0.48
N PHE A 135 3.04 0.89 -0.72
CA PHE A 135 2.41 -0.39 -0.91
C PHE A 135 3.17 -1.51 -0.19
N ASP A 136 4.50 -1.54 -0.34
CA ASP A 136 5.32 -2.55 0.35
C ASP A 136 5.26 -2.41 1.88
N ALA A 137 5.23 -1.17 2.38
CA ALA A 137 5.02 -0.91 3.79
C ALA A 137 3.63 -1.35 4.28
N LEU A 138 2.56 -0.99 3.56
CA LEU A 138 1.19 -1.38 3.85
C LEU A 138 1.03 -2.91 3.86
N PHE A 139 1.64 -3.60 2.89
CA PHE A 139 1.65 -5.04 2.83
C PHE A 139 2.21 -5.66 4.12
N LYS A 140 3.35 -5.14 4.60
CA LYS A 140 3.97 -5.60 5.85
C LYS A 140 3.10 -5.29 7.08
N LEU A 141 2.55 -4.08 7.16
CA LEU A 141 1.70 -3.61 8.26
C LEU A 141 0.35 -4.34 8.33
N SER A 142 -0.18 -4.80 7.19
CA SER A 142 -1.42 -5.59 7.16
C SER A 142 -1.29 -6.86 8.00
N ALA A 143 -0.08 -7.42 8.09
CA ALA A 143 0.27 -8.60 8.86
C ALA A 143 0.95 -8.27 10.21
N ASP A 144 0.88 -7.03 10.68
CA ASP A 144 1.46 -6.63 11.96
C ASP A 144 0.88 -7.46 13.11
N SER A 145 1.68 -7.76 14.14
CA SER A 145 1.24 -8.54 15.30
C SER A 145 0.15 -7.81 16.11
N GLU A 146 0.20 -6.48 16.12
CA GLU A 146 -0.65 -5.63 16.94
C GLU A 146 -1.91 -5.21 16.19
N GLN A 147 -3.08 -5.52 16.75
CA GLN A 147 -4.36 -5.20 16.11
C GLN A 147 -4.55 -3.69 15.87
N SER A 148 -4.09 -2.85 16.80
CA SER A 148 -4.19 -1.38 16.64
C SER A 148 -3.42 -0.90 15.41
N VAL A 149 -2.24 -1.48 15.14
CA VAL A 149 -1.44 -1.14 13.96
C VAL A 149 -2.14 -1.62 12.69
N ARG A 150 -2.71 -2.83 12.69
CA ARG A 150 -3.53 -3.32 11.57
C ARG A 150 -4.72 -2.39 11.27
N SER A 151 -5.44 -1.94 12.30
CA SER A 151 -6.54 -0.95 12.11
C SER A 151 -6.05 0.40 11.57
N GLY A 152 -4.89 0.88 12.01
CA GLY A 152 -4.28 2.08 11.41
C GLY A 152 -3.87 1.88 9.94
N CYS A 153 -3.34 0.70 9.62
CA CYS A 153 -3.00 0.29 8.26
C CYS A 153 -4.23 0.25 7.34
N GLU A 154 -5.38 -0.24 7.82
CA GLU A 154 -6.63 -0.29 7.03
C GLU A 154 -7.11 1.10 6.59
N LEU A 155 -6.99 2.12 7.45
CA LEU A 155 -7.36 3.50 7.09
C LEU A 155 -6.42 4.06 6.02
N LEU A 156 -5.11 3.81 6.16
CA LEU A 156 -4.12 4.22 5.16
C LEU A 156 -4.29 3.47 3.84
N ASP A 157 -4.56 2.17 3.90
CA ASP A 157 -4.86 1.34 2.73
C ASP A 157 -6.08 1.85 1.97
N SER A 158 -7.18 2.16 2.67
CA SER A 158 -8.39 2.69 2.06
C SER A 158 -8.13 3.99 1.30
N ILE A 159 -7.43 4.96 1.90
CA ILE A 159 -7.17 6.23 1.21
C ILE A 159 -6.19 6.06 0.03
N MET A 160 -5.22 5.14 0.14
CA MET A 160 -4.33 4.83 -0.98
C MET A 160 -5.10 4.21 -2.15
N LYS A 161 -6.05 3.32 -1.86
CA LYS A 161 -6.95 2.75 -2.88
C LYS A 161 -7.77 3.82 -3.58
N ASP A 162 -8.35 4.76 -2.83
CA ASP A 162 -9.10 5.89 -3.38
C ASP A 162 -8.21 6.76 -4.30
N ILE A 163 -6.98 7.05 -3.88
CA ILE A 163 -6.04 7.86 -4.70
C ILE A 163 -5.67 7.12 -6.00
N VAL A 164 -5.44 5.81 -5.93
CA VAL A 164 -5.08 4.99 -7.09
C VAL A 164 -6.24 4.90 -8.09
N THR A 165 -7.47 4.69 -7.61
CA THR A 165 -8.64 4.52 -8.48
C THR A 165 -9.12 5.83 -9.11
N GLU A 166 -8.86 6.97 -8.47
CA GLU A 166 -9.22 8.29 -8.97
C GLU A 166 -8.14 8.93 -9.87
N SER A 167 -6.92 8.37 -9.92
CA SER A 167 -5.81 9.01 -10.63
C SER A 167 -5.46 8.31 -11.94
N PRO A 168 -5.52 9.01 -13.09
CA PRO A 168 -5.08 8.46 -14.38
C PRO A 168 -3.55 8.35 -14.47
N MET A 169 -2.81 8.88 -13.50
CA MET A 169 -1.34 8.89 -13.47
C MET A 169 -0.76 7.66 -12.79
N PHE A 170 -1.60 6.73 -12.33
CA PHE A 170 -1.14 5.53 -11.66
C PHE A 170 -0.36 4.61 -12.61
N ASP A 171 0.91 4.40 -12.30
CA ASP A 171 1.78 3.48 -13.06
C ASP A 171 1.47 2.02 -12.70
N LEU A 172 0.39 1.50 -13.29
CA LEU A 172 0.00 0.11 -13.14
C LEU A 172 1.13 -0.83 -13.60
N GLN A 173 1.79 -0.52 -14.71
CA GLN A 173 2.83 -1.39 -15.28
C GLN A 173 4.04 -1.51 -14.35
N GLY A 174 4.47 -0.41 -13.73
CA GLY A 174 5.50 -0.41 -12.70
C GLY A 174 5.08 -1.07 -11.39
N PHE A 175 3.78 -1.15 -11.10
CA PHE A 175 3.25 -1.80 -9.90
C PHE A 175 3.19 -3.33 -10.00
N ILE A 176 2.80 -3.89 -11.16
CA ILE A 176 2.54 -5.34 -11.32
C ILE A 176 3.71 -6.23 -10.85
N PRO A 177 5.00 -5.94 -11.15
CA PRO A 177 6.12 -6.73 -10.63
C PRO A 177 6.15 -6.80 -9.10
N LEU A 178 5.88 -5.68 -8.42
CA LEU A 178 5.81 -5.63 -6.96
C LEU A 178 4.63 -6.43 -6.41
N LEU A 179 3.46 -6.33 -7.04
CA LEU A 179 2.28 -7.12 -6.68
C LEU A 179 2.56 -8.62 -6.80
N LYS A 180 3.21 -9.03 -7.88
CA LYS A 180 3.61 -10.41 -8.15
C LYS A 180 4.52 -10.98 -7.08
N ASP A 181 5.56 -10.23 -6.68
CA ASP A 181 6.50 -10.62 -5.62
C ASP A 181 5.83 -10.75 -4.24
N ARG A 182 4.59 -10.29 -4.10
CA ARG A 182 3.82 -10.29 -2.85
C ARG A 182 2.67 -11.30 -2.86
N LEU A 183 2.50 -12.07 -3.93
CA LEU A 183 1.43 -13.08 -4.10
C LEU A 183 1.71 -14.44 -3.43
N LEU A 184 2.86 -14.63 -2.78
CA LEU A 184 3.18 -15.82 -1.99
C LEU A 184 3.23 -15.60 -0.46
N PRO A 185 2.35 -14.78 0.18
CA PRO A 185 2.43 -14.59 1.62
C PRO A 185 1.98 -15.85 2.35
N LYS A 186 2.64 -16.15 3.48
CA LYS A 186 2.18 -17.18 4.43
C LYS A 186 1.12 -16.67 5.39
N ASN A 187 1.00 -15.35 5.56
CA ASN A 187 0.12 -14.73 6.55
C ASN A 187 -1.29 -14.47 5.95
N PRO A 188 -2.38 -14.91 6.60
CA PRO A 188 -3.76 -14.68 6.13
C PRO A 188 -4.10 -13.20 5.91
N PHE A 189 -3.67 -12.29 6.80
CA PHE A 189 -3.95 -10.86 6.64
C PHE A 189 -3.28 -10.29 5.39
N ALA A 190 -2.04 -10.70 5.11
CA ALA A 190 -1.33 -10.30 3.89
C ALA A 190 -2.01 -10.87 2.63
N ARG A 191 -2.54 -12.10 2.68
CA ARG A 191 -3.32 -12.68 1.57
C ARG A 191 -4.61 -11.90 1.32
N GLN A 192 -5.34 -11.56 2.39
CA GLN A 192 -6.54 -10.73 2.32
C GLN A 192 -6.23 -9.35 1.72
N PHE A 193 -5.11 -8.73 2.13
CA PHE A 193 -4.64 -7.46 1.58
C PHE A 193 -4.43 -7.55 0.07
N ILE A 194 -3.72 -8.57 -0.40
CA ILE A 194 -3.44 -8.77 -1.83
C ILE A 194 -4.71 -9.03 -2.63
N VAL A 195 -5.58 -9.93 -2.17
CA VAL A 195 -6.88 -10.19 -2.84
C VAL A 195 -7.69 -8.89 -2.94
N SER A 196 -7.67 -8.05 -1.90
CA SER A 196 -8.37 -6.77 -1.94
C SER A 196 -7.80 -5.78 -2.96
N TRP A 197 -6.48 -5.73 -3.14
CA TRP A 197 -5.84 -4.87 -4.15
C TRP A 197 -6.09 -5.36 -5.58
N VAL A 198 -5.96 -6.67 -5.82
CA VAL A 198 -6.24 -7.24 -7.15
C VAL A 198 -7.72 -7.06 -7.52
N SER A 199 -8.63 -7.30 -6.56
CA SER A 199 -10.06 -7.09 -6.76
C SER A 199 -10.40 -5.62 -7.03
N LEU A 200 -9.75 -4.67 -6.34
CA LEU A 200 -9.93 -3.25 -6.62
C LEU A 200 -9.53 -2.92 -8.05
N LEU A 201 -8.31 -3.28 -8.46
CA LEU A 201 -7.79 -2.96 -9.78
C LEU A 201 -8.61 -3.61 -10.90
N ASN A 202 -9.09 -4.85 -10.70
CA ASN A 202 -9.96 -5.53 -11.65
C ASN A 202 -11.32 -4.84 -11.84
N ASN A 203 -11.77 -4.08 -10.84
CA ASN A 203 -13.05 -3.36 -10.88
C ASN A 203 -12.92 -1.91 -11.38
N VAL A 204 -11.72 -1.41 -11.67
CA VAL A 204 -11.52 -0.08 -12.26
C VAL A 204 -11.77 -0.17 -13.77
N PRO A 205 -12.76 0.56 -14.34
CA PRO A 205 -13.15 0.40 -15.75
C PRO A 205 -12.04 0.64 -16.77
N ASP A 206 -11.11 1.55 -16.46
CA ASP A 206 -9.99 1.93 -17.33
C ASP A 206 -8.75 1.06 -17.14
N ILE A 207 -8.79 0.11 -16.20
CA ILE A 207 -7.69 -0.82 -15.94
C ILE A 207 -8.01 -2.18 -16.55
N ASP A 208 -7.11 -2.66 -17.39
CA ASP A 208 -7.19 -4.01 -17.96
C ASP A 208 -6.29 -4.97 -17.18
N MET A 209 -6.86 -5.69 -16.21
CA MET A 209 -6.10 -6.68 -15.43
C MET A 209 -5.90 -8.01 -16.17
N ILE A 210 -6.61 -8.27 -17.27
CA ILE A 210 -6.53 -9.55 -18.00
C ILE A 210 -5.13 -9.76 -18.56
N ILE A 211 -4.48 -8.70 -19.05
CA ILE A 211 -3.14 -8.78 -19.63
C ILE A 211 -2.07 -9.18 -18.61
N PHE A 212 -2.32 -8.93 -17.31
CA PHE A 212 -1.41 -9.28 -16.21
C PHE A 212 -1.79 -10.60 -15.53
N LEU A 213 -2.93 -11.20 -15.92
CA LEU A 213 -3.44 -12.43 -15.33
C LEU A 213 -2.43 -13.59 -15.34
N PRO A 214 -1.64 -13.81 -16.42
CA PRO A 214 -0.60 -14.86 -16.41
C PRO A 214 0.44 -14.70 -15.30
N GLU A 215 0.69 -13.47 -14.85
CA GLU A 215 1.67 -13.19 -13.81
C GLU A 215 1.13 -13.38 -12.40
N ILE A 216 -0.19 -13.26 -12.22
CA ILE A 216 -0.83 -13.27 -10.90
C ILE A 216 -1.66 -14.52 -10.61
N LEU A 217 -2.06 -15.27 -11.64
CA LEU A 217 -2.98 -16.41 -11.54
C LEU A 217 -2.49 -17.49 -10.58
N ASP A 218 -1.21 -17.87 -10.67
CA ASP A 218 -0.61 -18.89 -9.80
C ASP A 218 -0.70 -18.51 -8.31
N GLY A 219 -0.42 -17.24 -8.02
CA GLY A 219 -0.54 -16.68 -6.68
C GLY A 219 -1.98 -16.68 -6.16
N LEU A 220 -2.94 -16.28 -6.99
CA LEU A 220 -4.36 -16.29 -6.62
C LEU A 220 -4.86 -17.72 -6.36
N LEU A 221 -4.52 -18.70 -7.20
CA LEU A 221 -4.88 -20.11 -6.97
C LEU A 221 -4.22 -20.66 -5.70
N THR A 222 -3.02 -20.21 -5.37
CA THR A 222 -2.37 -20.54 -4.08
C THR A 222 -3.11 -19.93 -2.88
N ILE A 223 -3.62 -18.70 -3.01
CA ILE A 223 -4.44 -18.04 -1.97
C ILE A 223 -5.81 -18.70 -1.84
N LEU A 224 -6.39 -19.24 -2.91
CA LEU A 224 -7.68 -19.95 -2.87
C LEU A 224 -7.67 -21.16 -1.91
N ALA A 225 -6.50 -21.77 -1.67
CA ALA A 225 -6.29 -22.82 -0.67
C ALA A 225 -6.12 -22.30 0.79
N ASP A 226 -6.29 -21.00 1.05
CA ASP A 226 -6.14 -20.42 2.40
C ASP A 226 -7.10 -21.07 3.40
N GLN A 227 -6.66 -21.31 4.63
CA GLN A 227 -7.52 -21.99 5.61
C GLN A 227 -8.69 -21.14 6.12
N THR A 228 -8.64 -19.82 5.92
CA THR A 228 -9.65 -18.85 6.35
C THR A 228 -10.81 -18.78 5.36
N PRO A 229 -12.05 -19.16 5.74
CA PRO A 229 -13.19 -19.21 4.82
C PRO A 229 -13.49 -17.89 4.10
N GLU A 230 -13.34 -16.76 4.79
CA GLU A 230 -13.59 -15.43 4.22
C GLU A 230 -12.58 -15.08 3.12
N ILE A 231 -11.32 -15.50 3.28
CA ILE A 231 -10.27 -15.28 2.27
C ILE A 231 -10.54 -16.17 1.06
N ARG A 232 -10.85 -17.45 1.29
CA ARG A 232 -11.21 -18.38 0.20
C ARG A 232 -12.35 -17.82 -0.63
N ARG A 233 -13.45 -17.42 0.03
CA ARG A 233 -14.63 -16.88 -0.65
C ARG A 233 -14.32 -15.62 -1.47
N LYS A 234 -13.55 -14.69 -0.92
CA LYS A 234 -13.17 -13.47 -1.66
C LYS A 234 -12.29 -13.79 -2.87
N CYS A 235 -11.37 -14.73 -2.72
CA CYS A 235 -10.48 -15.17 -3.79
C CYS A 235 -11.23 -15.95 -4.88
N GLU A 236 -12.16 -16.81 -4.49
CA GLU A 236 -13.06 -17.54 -5.41
C GLU A 236 -13.89 -16.59 -6.26
N LEU A 237 -14.52 -15.58 -5.63
CA LEU A 237 -15.29 -14.56 -6.35
C LEU A 237 -14.40 -13.80 -7.35
N LEU A 238 -13.21 -13.38 -6.92
CA LEU A 238 -12.25 -12.68 -7.79
C LEU A 238 -11.83 -13.55 -9.00
N LEU A 239 -11.55 -14.84 -8.79
CA LEU A 239 -11.22 -15.77 -9.88
C LEU A 239 -12.43 -16.00 -10.79
N GLY A 240 -13.65 -16.03 -10.25
CA GLY A 240 -14.88 -16.05 -11.04
C GLY A 240 -15.00 -14.83 -11.95
N ASP A 241 -14.82 -13.63 -11.41
CA ASP A 241 -14.87 -12.36 -12.15
C ASP A 241 -13.82 -12.32 -13.28
N PHE A 242 -12.62 -12.82 -13.02
CA PHE A 242 -11.58 -12.94 -14.05
C PHE A 242 -11.98 -13.90 -15.17
N LEU A 243 -12.50 -15.09 -14.83
CA LEU A 243 -12.93 -16.06 -15.83
C LEU A 243 -14.06 -15.50 -16.69
N GLU A 244 -15.06 -14.87 -16.09
CA GLU A 244 -16.15 -14.21 -16.82
C GLU A 244 -15.63 -13.12 -17.77
N SER A 245 -14.63 -12.36 -17.33
CA SER A 245 -14.00 -11.31 -18.13
C SER A 245 -13.20 -11.89 -19.31
N VAL A 246 -12.48 -12.99 -19.11
CA VAL A 246 -11.78 -13.74 -20.16
C VAL A 246 -12.77 -14.33 -21.17
N VAL A 247 -13.86 -14.96 -20.71
CA VAL A 247 -14.90 -15.51 -21.58
C VAL A 247 -15.55 -14.42 -22.43
N ARG A 248 -15.78 -13.23 -21.84
CA ARG A 248 -16.35 -12.07 -22.53
C ARG A 248 -15.41 -11.50 -23.58
N ASN A 249 -14.10 -11.51 -23.34
CA ASN A 249 -13.10 -11.01 -24.28
C ASN A 249 -11.86 -11.92 -24.38
N PRO A 250 -11.97 -13.06 -25.08
CA PRO A 250 -10.91 -14.08 -25.15
C PRO A 250 -9.61 -13.59 -25.78
N VAL A 251 -9.68 -12.60 -26.67
CA VAL A 251 -8.54 -12.13 -27.48
C VAL A 251 -7.44 -11.50 -26.62
N LYS A 252 -7.80 -10.98 -25.44
CA LYS A 252 -6.86 -10.34 -24.51
C LYS A 252 -6.12 -11.33 -23.61
N ALA A 253 -6.60 -12.57 -23.53
CA ALA A 253 -6.07 -13.57 -22.61
C ALA A 253 -4.92 -14.36 -23.25
N ASP A 254 -3.81 -14.48 -22.53
CA ASP A 254 -2.71 -15.37 -22.90
C ASP A 254 -3.01 -16.79 -22.39
N PHE A 255 -3.81 -17.54 -23.16
CA PHE A 255 -4.14 -18.93 -22.83
C PHE A 255 -2.90 -19.81 -22.68
N PRO A 256 -1.91 -19.81 -23.61
CA PRO A 256 -0.71 -20.62 -23.46
C PRO A 256 0.03 -20.40 -22.14
N ALA A 257 0.18 -19.15 -21.69
CA ALA A 257 0.87 -18.84 -20.44
C ALA A 257 0.09 -19.33 -19.20
N MET A 258 -1.24 -19.30 -19.24
CA MET A 258 -2.09 -19.69 -18.10
C MET A 258 -2.38 -21.20 -18.02
N VAL A 259 -2.41 -21.91 -19.15
CA VAL A 259 -2.77 -23.35 -19.18
C VAL A 259 -1.82 -24.20 -18.33
N ASN A 260 -0.52 -23.94 -18.37
CA ASN A 260 0.44 -24.69 -17.56
C ASN A 260 0.20 -24.50 -16.06
N ILE A 261 -0.12 -23.27 -15.64
CA ILE A 261 -0.47 -22.96 -14.25
C ILE A 261 -1.71 -23.75 -13.84
N LEU A 262 -2.76 -23.70 -14.66
CA LEU A 262 -4.02 -24.40 -14.39
C LEU A 262 -3.87 -25.92 -14.37
N ILE A 263 -3.02 -26.51 -15.22
CA ILE A 263 -2.74 -27.95 -15.20
C ILE A 263 -2.10 -28.34 -13.87
N VAL A 264 -1.12 -27.58 -13.38
CA VAL A 264 -0.48 -27.84 -12.07
C VAL A 264 -1.51 -27.78 -10.94
N HIS A 265 -2.32 -26.72 -10.88
CA HIS A 265 -3.32 -26.55 -9.82
C HIS A 265 -4.53 -27.50 -9.94
N SER A 266 -4.82 -28.04 -11.13
CA SER A 266 -5.84 -29.09 -11.32
C SER A 266 -5.50 -30.40 -10.61
N GLN A 267 -4.23 -30.60 -10.25
CA GLN A 267 -3.74 -31.76 -9.49
C GLN A 267 -3.66 -31.47 -7.97
N SER A 268 -4.13 -30.30 -7.52
CA SER A 268 -4.17 -29.94 -6.11
C SER A 268 -5.01 -30.93 -5.30
N SER A 269 -4.61 -31.17 -4.04
CA SER A 269 -5.41 -31.91 -3.07
C SER A 269 -6.54 -31.08 -2.45
N ASP A 270 -6.52 -29.76 -2.63
CA ASP A 270 -7.61 -28.88 -2.21
C ASP A 270 -8.71 -28.91 -3.29
N GLU A 271 -9.89 -29.42 -2.94
CA GLU A 271 -11.00 -29.64 -3.87
C GLU A 271 -11.44 -28.36 -4.58
N LEU A 272 -11.42 -27.21 -3.89
CA LEU A 272 -11.85 -25.94 -4.46
C LEU A 272 -10.84 -25.42 -5.50
N VAL A 273 -9.54 -25.55 -5.21
CA VAL A 273 -8.48 -25.20 -6.17
C VAL A 273 -8.53 -26.10 -7.40
N GLN A 274 -8.65 -27.41 -7.18
CA GLN A 274 -8.76 -28.38 -8.26
C GLN A 274 -9.98 -28.08 -9.14
N TYR A 275 -11.16 -27.91 -8.53
CA TYR A 275 -12.40 -27.62 -9.24
C TYR A 275 -12.29 -26.32 -10.05
N THR A 276 -11.83 -25.24 -9.42
CA THR A 276 -11.66 -23.93 -10.08
C THR A 276 -10.72 -24.05 -11.29
N SER A 277 -9.59 -24.74 -11.12
CA SER A 277 -8.60 -24.91 -12.20
C SER A 277 -9.15 -25.74 -13.37
N LEU A 278 -9.86 -26.84 -13.08
CA LEU A 278 -10.51 -27.66 -14.11
C LEU A 278 -11.62 -26.91 -14.83
N ASN A 279 -12.39 -26.07 -14.12
CA ASN A 279 -13.42 -25.24 -14.72
C ASN A 279 -12.82 -24.22 -15.69
N TRP A 280 -11.73 -23.55 -15.32
CA TRP A 280 -11.00 -22.64 -16.21
C TRP A 280 -10.46 -23.36 -17.45
N LEU A 281 -9.84 -24.53 -17.29
CA LEU A 281 -9.35 -25.34 -18.42
C LEU A 281 -10.47 -25.73 -19.38
N LYS A 282 -11.62 -26.14 -18.85
CA LYS A 282 -12.81 -26.47 -19.64
C LYS A 282 -13.26 -25.26 -20.47
N GLU A 283 -13.37 -24.08 -19.86
CA GLU A 283 -13.74 -22.87 -20.60
C GLU A 283 -12.70 -22.47 -21.65
N PHE A 284 -11.41 -22.61 -21.36
CA PHE A 284 -10.35 -22.34 -22.32
C PHE A 284 -10.44 -23.28 -23.54
N ILE A 285 -10.74 -24.56 -23.33
CA ILE A 285 -10.97 -25.53 -24.41
C ILE A 285 -12.20 -25.14 -25.25
N ASN A 286 -13.28 -24.69 -24.60
CA ASN A 286 -14.49 -24.23 -25.30
C ASN A 286 -14.22 -23.00 -26.19
N LEU A 287 -13.41 -22.06 -25.71
CA LEU A 287 -13.11 -20.80 -26.41
C LEU A 287 -12.12 -20.99 -27.57
N THR A 288 -11.10 -21.84 -27.39
CA THR A 288 -9.99 -21.97 -28.33
C THR A 288 -10.15 -23.13 -29.31
N GLY A 289 -11.11 -24.04 -29.05
CA GLY A 289 -11.29 -25.29 -29.78
C GLY A 289 -10.28 -26.36 -29.37
N SER A 290 -10.68 -27.64 -29.39
CA SER A 290 -9.94 -28.76 -28.79
C SER A 290 -8.53 -29.01 -29.34
N THR A 291 -8.14 -28.40 -30.46
CA THR A 291 -6.88 -28.66 -31.19
C THR A 291 -5.78 -27.62 -30.95
N SER A 292 -6.11 -26.43 -30.44
CA SER A 292 -5.15 -25.32 -30.29
C SER A 292 -4.40 -25.35 -28.95
N LEU A 293 -4.91 -26.06 -27.94
CA LEU A 293 -4.28 -26.21 -26.62
C LEU A 293 -3.42 -27.48 -26.47
N LEU A 294 -3.56 -28.45 -27.38
CA LEU A 294 -2.82 -29.72 -27.38
C LEU A 294 -1.29 -29.59 -27.44
N PRO A 295 -0.67 -28.57 -28.08
CA PRO A 295 0.79 -28.43 -28.07
C PRO A 295 1.38 -28.12 -26.69
N PHE A 296 0.55 -27.69 -25.72
CA PHE A 296 1.00 -27.24 -24.41
C PHE A 296 0.82 -28.30 -23.31
N SER A 297 0.07 -29.38 -23.56
CA SER A 297 -0.11 -30.49 -22.61
C SER A 297 1.07 -31.48 -22.57
N LEU A 298 2.12 -31.24 -23.36
CA LEU A 298 3.23 -32.17 -23.59
C LEU A 298 4.60 -31.50 -23.46
N LYS A 299 4.88 -30.89 -22.30
CA LYS A 299 6.27 -30.70 -21.82
C LYS A 299 6.32 -30.86 -20.30
N SER A 300 6.11 -32.09 -19.84
CA SER A 300 6.50 -32.55 -18.49
C SER A 300 7.92 -33.11 -18.53
#